data_AF-A0A8G1QUD6-F1
#
_entry.id   AF-A0A8G1QUD6-F1
#
_cell.length_a   1.000
_cell.length_b   1.000
_cell.length_c   1.000
_cell.angle_alpha   90.00
_cell.angle_beta   90.00
_cell.angle_gamma   90.00
#
_symmetry.space_group_name_H-M   'P 1'
#
loop_
_entity.id
_entity.type
_entity.pdbx_description
1 polymer ?
#
loop_
_entity_poly.entity_id
_entity_poly.type
_entity_poly.pdbx_seq_one_letter_code
_entity_poly.pdbx_strand_id
1 'polypeptide(L)'
;MNPHISVPRQHASPASFGGTTPASRGSSIRMPRFFKRLFKFPQMDFEMAIWEMTSLLIAPKKVFKSIYYHKQTKNTWHRPDPSFTYLLSFFLLLTALAWGLAYAPSFGSIVRLSLIFIFVHFIGSSLLVSTVGYFAIPRLFGPDGAAASLTGFRGGRGRRRGAAQGLFTQPGEKDQLEFGYCFDVSNRAFFPLYLHLYVVQFLVLPLLQRSSNALATFLGNTLYLSAVTYYTYITFLGYNALPFLHNTELLLLPILALAVLWLVSLICGWGIVAQGHGVEGLFWGA
;
A
#
# COMPACT_ATOMS: atom_id res chain seq x y z
N MET A 1 28.80 76.74 16.02
CA MET A 1 27.65 76.75 15.09
C MET A 1 27.32 75.31 14.70
N ASN A 2 26.16 74.81 15.10
CA ASN A 2 25.65 73.49 14.71
C ASN A 2 24.70 73.66 13.52
N PRO A 3 24.88 72.93 12.40
CA PRO A 3 23.93 72.96 11.31
C PRO A 3 22.71 72.08 11.61
N HIS A 4 21.52 72.70 11.57
CA HIS A 4 20.23 72.01 11.59
C HIS A 4 19.94 71.42 10.21
N ILE A 5 19.75 70.11 10.13
CA ILE A 5 19.28 69.41 8.92
C ILE A 5 17.80 69.11 9.11
N SER A 6 16.94 69.78 8.34
CA SER A 6 15.51 69.52 8.25
C SER A 6 15.22 68.42 7.24
N VAL A 7 14.58 67.33 7.68
CA VAL A 7 14.08 66.26 6.80
C VAL A 7 12.79 66.68 6.07
N PRO A 8 12.58 66.30 4.80
CA PRO A 8 11.35 66.63 4.08
C PRO A 8 10.12 65.89 4.63
N ARG A 9 9.04 66.65 4.80
CA ARG A 9 7.68 66.24 5.22
C ARG A 9 7.02 65.39 4.12
N GLN A 10 6.52 64.20 4.47
CA GLN A 10 5.69 63.38 3.59
C GLN A 10 4.34 64.06 3.33
N HIS A 11 4.13 64.57 2.12
CA HIS A 11 2.80 64.87 1.59
C HIS A 11 2.55 63.97 0.37
N ALA A 12 1.70 62.96 0.56
CA ALA A 12 1.00 62.31 -0.54
C ALA A 12 -0.37 61.82 -0.02
N SER A 13 -1.43 62.52 -0.45
CA SER A 13 -2.82 62.07 -0.39
C SER A 13 -3.07 60.98 -1.46
N PRO A 14 -4.15 60.17 -1.34
CA PRO A 14 -4.21 58.83 -1.92
C PRO A 14 -4.64 58.83 -3.39
N ALA A 15 -3.90 58.13 -4.25
CA ALA A 15 -4.36 57.78 -5.59
C ALA A 15 -5.03 56.40 -5.54
N SER A 16 -6.36 56.41 -5.49
CA SER A 16 -7.21 55.27 -5.80
C SER A 16 -7.13 54.98 -7.29
N PHE A 17 -6.69 53.77 -7.67
CA PHE A 17 -6.85 53.26 -9.03
C PHE A 17 -7.10 51.75 -9.01
N GLY A 18 -8.29 51.35 -9.44
CA GLY A 18 -8.54 50.06 -10.09
C GLY A 18 -8.80 48.84 -9.19
N GLY A 19 -9.93 48.83 -8.48
CA GLY A 19 -10.48 47.58 -7.96
C GLY A 19 -11.00 46.69 -9.09
N THR A 20 -10.24 45.67 -9.47
CA THR A 20 -10.76 44.56 -10.27
C THR A 20 -11.57 43.64 -9.37
N THR A 21 -12.84 43.49 -9.70
CA THR A 21 -13.74 42.49 -9.13
C THR A 21 -13.11 41.10 -9.24
N PRO A 22 -13.21 40.23 -8.21
CA PRO A 22 -12.78 38.86 -8.35
C PRO A 22 -13.72 38.15 -9.32
N ALA A 23 -13.26 37.93 -10.54
CA ALA A 23 -13.93 37.07 -11.51
C ALA A 23 -14.15 35.68 -10.87
N SER A 24 -15.40 35.24 -10.90
CA SER A 24 -15.84 33.93 -10.44
C SER A 24 -14.89 32.85 -10.96
N ARG A 25 -14.14 32.21 -10.07
CA ARG A 25 -13.39 30.99 -10.37
C ARG A 25 -14.41 29.91 -10.70
N GLY A 26 -14.71 29.77 -11.99
CA GLY A 26 -15.40 28.60 -12.51
C GLY A 26 -14.69 27.35 -12.02
N SER A 27 -15.45 26.48 -11.36
CA SER A 27 -15.05 25.15 -10.92
C SER A 27 -14.77 24.28 -12.14
N SER A 28 -13.64 24.54 -12.80
CA SER A 28 -13.00 23.52 -13.63
C SER A 28 -12.50 22.46 -12.67
N ILE A 29 -13.10 21.27 -12.77
CA ILE A 29 -12.62 20.07 -12.09
C ILE A 29 -11.12 19.97 -12.39
N ARG A 30 -10.31 20.30 -11.38
CA ARG A 30 -8.86 20.17 -11.44
C ARG A 30 -8.60 18.67 -11.55
N MET A 31 -8.45 18.19 -12.78
CA MET A 31 -8.08 16.80 -13.01
C MET A 31 -6.85 16.50 -12.15
N PRO A 32 -6.89 15.49 -11.26
CA PRO A 32 -5.76 15.17 -10.41
C PRO A 32 -4.50 15.00 -11.26
N ARG A 33 -3.39 15.62 -10.84
CA ARG A 33 -2.10 15.55 -11.54
C ARG A 33 -1.59 14.12 -11.78
N PHE A 34 -2.22 13.14 -11.13
CA PHE A 34 -2.07 11.71 -11.34
C PHE A 34 -2.27 11.29 -12.81
N PHE A 35 -3.35 11.73 -13.48
CA PHE A 35 -3.68 11.26 -14.84
C PHE A 35 -2.79 11.85 -15.94
N LYS A 36 -2.29 13.09 -15.77
CA LYS A 36 -1.37 13.71 -16.74
C LYS A 36 0.03 13.08 -16.78
N ARG A 37 0.38 12.25 -15.79
CA ARG A 37 1.67 11.54 -15.72
C ARG A 37 1.61 10.07 -16.13
N LEU A 38 0.42 9.50 -16.32
CA LEU A 38 0.28 8.09 -16.76
C LEU A 38 0.83 7.86 -18.19
N PHE A 39 0.91 8.92 -19.01
CA PHE A 39 1.30 8.87 -20.43
C PHE A 39 2.60 9.61 -20.77
N LYS A 40 3.33 10.12 -19.77
CA LYS A 40 4.72 10.51 -20.00
C LYS A 40 5.56 9.28 -19.67
N PHE A 41 6.25 8.74 -20.68
CA PHE A 41 7.32 7.76 -20.54
C PHE A 41 8.69 8.49 -20.44
N PRO A 42 9.08 9.15 -19.32
CA PRO A 42 10.47 9.39 -19.03
C PRO A 42 10.99 8.16 -18.28
N GLN A 43 12.12 7.62 -18.73
CA GLN A 43 13.01 6.66 -18.06
C GLN A 43 12.44 6.10 -16.75
N MET A 44 11.63 5.04 -16.84
CA MET A 44 11.09 4.39 -15.67
C MET A 44 12.23 3.65 -14.94
N ASP A 45 12.35 3.85 -13.62
CA ASP A 45 13.37 3.22 -12.77
C ASP A 45 13.05 1.72 -12.56
N PHE A 46 13.15 0.91 -13.62
CA PHE A 46 12.90 -0.54 -13.56
C PHE A 46 13.91 -1.27 -12.67
N GLU A 47 15.16 -0.80 -12.63
CA GLU A 47 16.19 -1.36 -11.74
C GLU A 47 15.77 -1.28 -10.27
N MET A 48 15.22 -0.12 -9.86
CA MET A 48 14.71 0.06 -8.51
C MET A 48 13.49 -0.82 -8.26
N ALA A 49 12.56 -0.93 -9.21
CA ALA A 49 11.40 -1.82 -9.07
C ALA A 49 11.81 -3.29 -8.90
N ILE A 50 12.77 -3.78 -9.69
CA ILE A 50 13.31 -5.15 -9.57
C ILE A 50 13.99 -5.34 -8.22
N TRP A 51 14.79 -4.36 -7.79
CA TRP A 51 15.44 -4.39 -6.48
C TRP A 51 14.42 -4.42 -5.33
N GLU A 52 13.34 -3.64 -5.42
CA GLU A 52 12.25 -3.63 -4.45
C GLU A 52 11.54 -4.98 -4.39
N MET A 53 11.15 -5.54 -5.54
CA MET A 53 10.50 -6.85 -5.62
C MET A 53 11.39 -7.96 -5.03
N THR A 54 12.66 -8.01 -5.43
CA THR A 54 13.62 -8.99 -4.89
C THR A 54 13.82 -8.81 -3.38
N SER A 55 13.94 -7.55 -2.93
CA SER A 55 14.13 -7.25 -1.52
C SER A 55 12.90 -7.55 -0.68
N LEU A 56 11.68 -7.43 -1.21
CA LEU A 56 10.45 -7.81 -0.51
C LEU A 56 10.42 -9.30 -0.15
N LEU A 57 11.07 -10.16 -0.95
CA LEU A 57 11.15 -11.60 -0.70
C LEU A 57 12.27 -11.97 0.28
N ILE A 58 13.45 -11.36 0.11
CA ILE A 58 14.63 -11.74 0.89
C ILE A 58 14.71 -10.97 2.22
N ALA A 59 14.49 -9.66 2.17
CA ALA A 59 14.73 -8.76 3.30
C ALA A 59 13.82 -7.51 3.22
N PRO A 60 12.50 -7.65 3.49
CA PRO A 60 11.53 -6.59 3.23
C PRO A 60 11.81 -5.29 4.00
N LYS A 61 12.47 -5.39 5.16
CA LYS A 61 12.92 -4.22 5.94
C LYS A 61 13.81 -3.26 5.15
N LYS A 62 14.56 -3.74 4.15
CA LYS A 62 15.43 -2.90 3.30
C LYS A 62 14.62 -1.90 2.48
N VAL A 63 13.48 -2.33 1.94
CA VAL A 63 12.62 -1.48 1.10
C VAL A 63 12.06 -0.33 1.93
N PHE A 64 11.53 -0.61 3.11
CA PHE A 64 10.96 0.43 3.98
C PHE A 64 12.01 1.37 4.57
N LYS A 65 13.24 0.87 4.81
CA LYS A 65 14.38 1.72 5.15
C LYS A 65 14.74 2.69 4.01
N SER A 66 14.67 2.22 2.76
CA SER A 66 14.87 3.07 1.57
C SER A 66 13.83 4.20 1.48
N ILE A 67 12.55 3.89 1.71
CA ILE A 67 11.48 4.91 1.76
C ILE A 67 11.78 5.98 2.82
N TYR A 68 12.19 5.56 4.02
CA TYR A 68 12.51 6.51 5.09
C TYR A 68 13.61 7.49 4.67
N TYR A 69 14.65 7.02 3.98
CA TYR A 69 15.69 7.89 3.42
C TYR A 69 15.19 8.76 2.25
N HIS A 70 14.27 8.26 1.44
CA HIS A 70 13.63 9.05 0.40
C HIS A 70 12.84 10.23 1.00
N LYS A 71 12.09 9.99 2.07
CA LYS A 71 11.37 11.05 2.79
C LYS A 71 12.33 12.14 3.30
N GLN A 72 13.49 11.78 3.85
CA GLN A 72 14.47 12.76 4.34
C GLN A 72 15.03 13.66 3.22
N THR A 73 15.09 13.16 1.99
CA THR A 73 15.68 13.91 0.86
C THR A 73 14.65 14.63 0.00
N LYS A 74 13.39 14.15 -0.04
CA LYS A 74 12.33 14.66 -0.92
C LYS A 74 11.08 15.15 -0.16
N ASN A 75 11.04 15.01 1.16
CA ASN A 75 9.93 15.38 2.05
C ASN A 75 8.56 14.80 1.65
N THR A 76 8.52 13.74 0.84
CA THR A 76 7.30 13.01 0.47
C THR A 76 7.47 11.52 0.76
N TRP A 77 6.39 10.87 1.18
CA TRP A 77 6.38 9.42 1.47
C TRP A 77 6.11 8.58 0.23
N HIS A 78 5.24 9.07 -0.66
CA HIS A 78 4.92 8.43 -1.92
C HIS A 78 5.92 8.84 -3.00
N ARG A 79 6.48 7.84 -3.68
CA ARG A 79 7.31 8.08 -4.85
C ARG A 79 6.42 7.98 -6.10
N PRO A 80 6.40 8.99 -6.98
CA PRO A 80 5.49 9.00 -8.13
C PRO A 80 6.02 8.17 -9.31
N ASP A 81 6.50 6.95 -9.06
CA ASP A 81 7.03 6.02 -10.06
C ASP A 81 6.11 4.79 -10.25
N PRO A 82 5.44 4.64 -11.41
CA PRO A 82 4.55 3.50 -11.67
C PRO A 82 5.29 2.20 -12.03
N SER A 83 6.63 2.16 -11.93
CA SER A 83 7.48 1.06 -12.41
C SER A 83 7.19 -0.26 -11.71
N PHE A 84 7.02 -0.24 -10.39
CA PHE A 84 6.63 -1.42 -9.63
C PHE A 84 5.30 -2.01 -10.10
N THR A 85 4.28 -1.14 -10.27
CA THR A 85 2.93 -1.53 -10.69
C THR A 85 2.92 -2.13 -12.10
N TYR A 86 3.65 -1.55 -13.05
CA TYR A 86 3.73 -2.09 -14.42
C TYR A 86 4.52 -3.39 -14.47
N LEU A 87 5.64 -3.50 -13.74
CA LEU A 87 6.42 -4.72 -13.69
C LEU A 87 5.63 -5.88 -13.07
N LEU A 88 4.89 -5.61 -12.00
CA LEU A 88 3.99 -6.60 -11.40
C LEU A 88 2.82 -6.96 -12.33
N SER A 89 2.24 -5.98 -13.04
CA SER A 89 1.19 -6.23 -14.05
C SER A 89 1.70 -7.13 -15.18
N PHE A 90 2.95 -6.96 -15.60
CA PHE A 90 3.60 -7.83 -16.59
C PHE A 90 3.74 -9.27 -16.09
N PHE A 91 4.19 -9.48 -14.85
CA PHE A 91 4.26 -10.84 -14.28
C PHE A 91 2.88 -11.48 -14.08
N LEU A 92 1.89 -10.68 -13.68
CA LEU A 92 0.49 -11.12 -13.61
C LEU A 92 -0.05 -11.52 -14.98
N LEU A 93 0.28 -10.79 -16.05
CA LEU A 93 -0.09 -11.15 -17.41
C LEU A 93 0.50 -12.52 -17.79
N LEU A 94 1.80 -12.73 -17.56
CA LEU A 94 2.44 -14.03 -17.84
C LEU A 94 1.78 -15.17 -17.05
N THR A 95 1.43 -14.92 -15.79
CA THR A 95 0.76 -15.91 -14.95
C THR A 95 -0.67 -16.15 -15.40
N ALA A 96 -1.41 -15.12 -15.80
CA ALA A 96 -2.76 -15.27 -16.34
C ALA A 96 -2.76 -16.06 -17.65
N LEU A 97 -1.74 -15.87 -18.50
CA LEU A 97 -1.57 -16.69 -19.70
C LEU A 97 -1.27 -18.15 -19.33
N ALA A 98 -0.43 -18.41 -18.33
CA ALA A 98 -0.16 -19.78 -17.86
C ALA A 98 -1.42 -20.47 -17.30
N TRP A 99 -2.17 -19.78 -16.42
CA TRP A 99 -3.44 -20.28 -15.88
C TRP A 99 -4.49 -20.46 -16.98
N GLY A 100 -4.59 -19.50 -17.89
CA GLY A 100 -5.50 -19.53 -19.02
C GLY A 100 -5.21 -20.70 -19.97
N LEU A 101 -3.95 -20.93 -20.33
CA LEU A 101 -3.56 -22.06 -21.19
C LEU A 101 -3.78 -23.42 -20.52
N ALA A 102 -3.62 -23.49 -19.20
CA ALA A 102 -3.77 -24.74 -18.45
C ALA A 102 -5.24 -25.10 -18.17
N TYR A 103 -6.10 -24.11 -17.90
CA TYR A 103 -7.43 -24.35 -17.34
C TYR A 103 -8.59 -23.65 -18.06
N ALA A 104 -8.33 -22.66 -18.93
CA ALA A 104 -9.41 -21.97 -19.64
C ALA A 104 -9.71 -22.65 -21.00
N PRO A 105 -11.00 -22.81 -21.37
CA PRO A 105 -11.39 -23.56 -22.57
C PRO A 105 -11.25 -22.77 -23.88
N SER A 106 -11.15 -21.43 -23.82
CA SER A 106 -11.18 -20.57 -25.01
C SER A 106 -10.20 -19.40 -24.91
N PHE A 107 -9.70 -18.93 -26.06
CA PHE A 107 -8.85 -17.74 -26.13
C PHE A 107 -9.52 -16.49 -25.51
N GLY A 108 -10.83 -16.33 -25.72
CA GLY A 108 -11.59 -15.24 -25.11
C GLY A 108 -11.58 -15.29 -23.58
N SER A 109 -11.72 -16.48 -23.00
CA SER A 109 -11.60 -16.69 -21.55
C SER A 109 -10.20 -16.37 -21.02
N ILE A 110 -9.14 -16.67 -21.78
CA ILE A 110 -7.75 -16.33 -21.41
C ILE A 110 -7.55 -14.81 -21.36
N VAL A 111 -8.04 -14.09 -22.38
CA VAL A 111 -7.96 -12.62 -22.41
C VAL A 111 -8.75 -12.02 -21.24
N ARG A 112 -9.97 -12.53 -21.01
CA ARG A 112 -10.82 -12.08 -19.90
C ARG A 112 -10.17 -12.33 -18.53
N LEU A 113 -9.64 -13.53 -18.30
CA LEU A 113 -8.89 -13.88 -17.08
C LEU A 113 -7.70 -12.92 -16.86
N SER A 114 -6.96 -12.62 -17.93
CA SER A 114 -5.82 -11.69 -17.86
C SER A 114 -6.25 -10.29 -17.44
N LEU A 115 -7.37 -9.79 -17.97
CA LEU A 115 -7.91 -8.49 -17.57
C LEU A 115 -8.39 -8.50 -16.11
N ILE A 116 -9.03 -9.56 -15.65
CA ILE A 116 -9.51 -9.67 -14.27
C ILE A 116 -8.33 -9.74 -13.30
N PHE A 117 -7.28 -10.51 -13.60
CA PHE A 117 -6.06 -10.59 -12.77
C PHE A 117 -5.42 -9.22 -12.56
N ILE A 118 -5.28 -8.44 -13.63
CA ILE A 118 -4.63 -7.13 -13.57
C ILE A 118 -5.56 -6.09 -12.94
N PHE A 119 -6.77 -5.90 -13.48
CA PHE A 119 -7.61 -4.77 -13.09
C PHE A 119 -8.43 -5.02 -11.84
N VAL A 120 -8.93 -6.25 -11.63
CA VAL A 120 -9.80 -6.57 -10.49
C VAL A 120 -8.97 -7.08 -9.33
N HIS A 121 -8.22 -8.17 -9.52
CA HIS A 121 -7.46 -8.78 -8.42
C HIS A 121 -6.30 -7.91 -7.98
N PHE A 122 -5.54 -7.30 -8.88
CA PHE A 122 -4.40 -6.48 -8.48
C PHE A 122 -4.80 -5.01 -8.25
N ILE A 123 -5.13 -4.26 -9.30
CA ILE A 123 -5.38 -2.81 -9.18
C ILE A 123 -6.61 -2.52 -8.31
N GLY A 124 -7.73 -3.22 -8.54
CA GLY A 124 -8.98 -3.04 -7.81
C GLY A 124 -8.83 -3.36 -6.32
N SER A 125 -8.24 -4.50 -5.98
CA SER A 125 -8.02 -4.86 -4.56
C SER A 125 -7.03 -3.91 -3.88
N SER A 126 -5.94 -3.52 -4.54
CA SER A 126 -4.99 -2.54 -3.99
C SER A 126 -5.64 -1.18 -3.77
N LEU A 127 -6.47 -0.70 -4.70
CA LEU A 127 -7.23 0.55 -4.53
C LEU A 127 -8.23 0.46 -3.38
N LEU A 128 -8.92 -0.67 -3.25
CA LEU A 128 -9.84 -0.89 -2.14
C LEU A 128 -9.10 -0.87 -0.79
N VAL A 129 -8.03 -1.66 -0.66
CA VAL A 129 -7.25 -1.74 0.59
C VAL A 129 -6.59 -0.42 0.93
N SER A 130 -6.04 0.30 -0.05
CA SER A 130 -5.43 1.61 0.17
C SER A 130 -6.47 2.68 0.55
N THR A 131 -7.68 2.63 0.00
CA THR A 131 -8.79 3.51 0.41
C THR A 131 -9.19 3.23 1.86
N VAL A 132 -9.39 1.96 2.21
CA VAL A 132 -9.67 1.56 3.60
C VAL A 132 -8.54 1.99 4.53
N GLY A 133 -7.28 1.73 4.14
CA GLY A 133 -6.09 2.09 4.93
C GLY A 133 -5.96 3.59 5.14
N TYR A 134 -6.16 4.39 4.09
CA TYR A 134 -6.09 5.86 4.15
C TYR A 134 -7.04 6.44 5.20
N PHE A 135 -8.23 5.85 5.34
CA PHE A 135 -9.24 6.27 6.30
C PHE A 135 -9.07 5.62 7.68
N ALA A 136 -8.73 4.34 7.74
CA ALA A 136 -8.67 3.60 9.00
C ALA A 136 -7.36 3.87 9.77
N ILE A 137 -6.21 3.91 9.09
CA ILE A 137 -4.90 3.98 9.74
C ILE A 137 -4.72 5.25 10.57
N PRO A 138 -5.03 6.47 10.08
CA PRO A 138 -4.90 7.67 10.89
C PRO A 138 -5.86 7.68 12.10
N ARG A 139 -7.06 7.09 11.94
CA ARG A 139 -8.06 7.02 13.02
C ARG A 139 -7.71 5.99 14.09
N LEU A 140 -7.05 4.90 13.70
CA LEU A 140 -6.67 3.84 14.61
C LEU A 140 -5.32 4.14 15.28
N PHE A 141 -4.32 4.55 14.52
CA PHE A 141 -2.91 4.63 14.94
C PHE A 141 -2.35 6.05 15.01
N GLY A 142 -3.17 7.08 14.76
CA GLY A 142 -2.77 8.46 14.95
C GLY A 142 -2.54 8.82 16.43
N PRO A 143 -2.00 10.02 16.72
CA PRO A 143 -1.72 10.47 18.09
C PRO A 143 -2.93 10.39 19.04
N ASP A 144 -4.13 10.68 18.52
CA ASP A 144 -5.41 10.60 19.24
C ASP A 144 -6.24 9.36 18.84
N GLY A 145 -5.60 8.35 18.26
CA GLY A 145 -6.27 7.18 17.68
C GLY A 145 -6.71 6.14 18.70
N ALA A 146 -7.67 5.28 18.30
CA ALA A 146 -8.23 4.23 19.17
C ALA A 146 -7.20 3.24 19.74
N ALA A 147 -6.08 3.03 19.04
CA ALA A 147 -4.98 2.20 19.53
C ALA A 147 -4.28 2.83 20.75
N ALA A 148 -4.26 4.16 20.87
CA ALA A 148 -3.69 4.84 22.03
C ALA A 148 -4.54 4.56 23.28
N SER A 149 -5.87 4.60 23.17
CA SER A 149 -6.78 4.28 24.28
C SER A 149 -6.72 2.81 24.72
N LEU A 150 -6.54 1.88 23.78
CA LEU A 150 -6.42 0.43 24.11
C LEU A 150 -5.14 0.12 24.90
N THR A 151 -4.03 0.79 24.57
CA THR A 151 -2.77 0.61 25.32
C THR A 151 -2.72 1.41 26.64
N GLY A 152 -3.53 2.45 26.77
CA GLY A 152 -3.60 3.30 27.98
C GLY A 152 -4.11 2.57 29.23
N PHE A 153 -4.90 1.50 29.08
CA PHE A 153 -5.40 0.70 30.21
C PHE A 153 -4.31 -0.15 30.88
N ARG A 154 -3.18 -0.41 30.21
CA ARG A 154 -2.14 -1.31 30.70
C ARG A 154 -0.91 -0.57 31.23
N GLY A 155 -1.08 0.52 32.00
CA GLY A 155 -0.07 1.14 32.89
C GLY A 155 1.32 1.49 32.31
N GLY A 156 1.54 1.26 31.02
CA GLY A 156 2.82 1.38 30.36
C GLY A 156 2.86 2.75 29.72
N ARG A 157 3.57 3.66 30.36
CA ARG A 157 4.06 4.90 29.78
C ARG A 157 5.01 4.53 28.62
N GLY A 158 4.43 4.13 27.50
CA GLY A 158 5.10 3.74 26.28
C GLY A 158 5.99 4.89 25.85
N ARG A 159 7.28 4.68 26.10
CA ARG A 159 8.44 5.46 25.66
C ARG A 159 8.08 6.31 24.44
N ARG A 160 7.86 7.61 24.65
CA ARG A 160 7.71 8.62 23.59
C ARG A 160 8.93 8.54 22.66
N ARG A 161 8.87 7.70 21.63
CA ARG A 161 9.80 7.73 20.49
C ARG A 161 9.44 8.99 19.71
N GLY A 162 9.93 10.14 20.17
CA GLY A 162 9.59 11.43 19.56
C GLY A 162 10.26 12.65 20.18
N ALA A 163 10.98 12.52 21.31
CA ALA A 163 11.62 13.69 21.94
C ALA A 163 12.78 14.31 21.13
N ALA A 164 13.31 13.61 20.11
CA ALA A 164 14.31 14.18 19.20
C ALA A 164 13.69 14.83 17.93
N GLN A 165 12.38 14.69 17.72
CA GLN A 165 11.66 15.18 16.55
C GLN A 165 11.03 16.57 16.79
N GLY A 166 11.55 17.34 17.75
CA GLY A 166 11.02 18.66 18.11
C GLY A 166 11.94 19.84 17.75
N LEU A 167 13.22 19.60 17.42
CA LEU A 167 14.20 20.69 17.28
C LEU A 167 14.31 21.25 15.85
N PHE A 168 13.90 20.49 14.84
CA PHE A 168 14.00 20.88 13.42
C PHE A 168 12.70 20.71 12.62
N THR A 169 11.60 20.31 13.26
CA THR A 169 10.28 20.27 12.62
C THR A 169 9.66 21.66 12.67
N GLN A 170 9.31 22.23 11.51
CA GLN A 170 8.60 23.49 11.47
C GLN A 170 7.19 23.30 12.07
N PRO A 171 6.75 24.16 13.01
CA PRO A 171 5.43 24.08 13.61
C PRO A 171 4.38 24.50 12.56
N GLY A 172 3.83 23.54 11.82
CA GLY A 172 2.78 23.78 10.82
C GLY A 172 2.62 22.66 9.78
N GLU A 173 3.67 21.88 9.52
CA GLU A 173 3.59 20.73 8.61
C GLU A 173 3.18 19.49 9.39
N LYS A 174 1.86 19.29 9.55
CA LYS A 174 1.35 17.99 10.02
C LYS A 174 1.70 16.98 8.94
N ASP A 175 2.62 16.06 9.20
CA ASP A 175 2.88 14.91 8.34
C ASP A 175 1.56 14.11 8.22
N GLN A 176 0.85 14.32 7.11
CA GLN A 176 -0.38 13.62 6.80
C GLN A 176 -0.05 12.33 6.06
N LEU A 177 -0.82 11.29 6.32
CA LEU A 177 -0.75 10.06 5.55
C LEU A 177 -1.10 10.37 4.09
N GLU A 178 -0.20 10.05 3.16
CA GLU A 178 -0.42 10.26 1.73
C GLU A 178 -1.20 9.05 1.16
N PHE A 179 -2.25 9.29 0.37
CA PHE A 179 -3.01 8.20 -0.27
C PHE A 179 -2.13 7.35 -1.19
N GLY A 180 -1.24 8.01 -1.95
CA GLY A 180 -0.28 7.32 -2.81
C GLY A 180 0.59 6.33 -2.02
N TYR A 181 1.02 6.70 -0.81
CA TYR A 181 1.79 5.81 0.04
C TYR A 181 1.00 4.56 0.45
N CYS A 182 -0.29 4.72 0.78
CA CYS A 182 -1.17 3.59 1.09
C CYS A 182 -1.30 2.65 -0.12
N PHE A 183 -1.40 3.21 -1.32
CA PHE A 183 -1.45 2.45 -2.57
C PHE A 183 -0.14 1.69 -2.85
N ASP A 184 1.01 2.32 -2.64
CA ASP A 184 2.32 1.66 -2.76
C ASP A 184 2.47 0.50 -1.78
N VAL A 185 2.07 0.71 -0.51
CA VAL A 185 2.10 -0.34 0.51
C VAL A 185 1.19 -1.50 0.12
N SER A 186 -0.02 -1.25 -0.38
CA SER A 186 -0.91 -2.31 -0.86
C SER A 186 -0.34 -3.07 -2.05
N ASN A 187 0.28 -2.37 -3.02
CA ASN A 187 0.89 -3.01 -4.19
C ASN A 187 2.09 -3.89 -3.78
N ARG A 188 2.92 -3.39 -2.85
CA ARG A 188 4.08 -4.13 -2.34
C ARG A 188 3.67 -5.35 -1.52
N ALA A 189 2.60 -5.25 -0.73
CA ALA A 189 2.03 -6.37 0.02
C ALA A 189 1.38 -7.42 -0.91
N PHE A 190 0.79 -6.98 -2.02
CA PHE A 190 0.22 -7.88 -3.01
C PHE A 190 1.28 -8.78 -3.68
N PHE A 191 2.52 -8.32 -3.86
CA PHE A 191 3.53 -9.09 -4.58
C PHE A 191 3.88 -10.45 -3.93
N PRO A 192 4.21 -10.55 -2.63
CA PRO A 192 4.39 -11.85 -1.99
C PRO A 192 3.13 -12.73 -2.01
N LEU A 193 1.95 -12.13 -1.85
CA LEU A 193 0.67 -12.85 -1.93
C LEU A 193 0.49 -13.44 -3.34
N TYR A 194 0.78 -12.67 -4.38
CA TYR A 194 0.77 -13.11 -5.77
C TYR A 194 1.68 -14.33 -5.97
N LEU A 195 2.91 -14.31 -5.47
CA LEU A 195 3.82 -15.44 -5.62
C LEU A 195 3.28 -16.71 -4.96
N HIS A 196 2.67 -16.60 -3.78
CA HIS A 196 2.12 -17.77 -3.09
C HIS A 196 0.87 -18.31 -3.79
N LEU A 197 -0.13 -17.45 -4.05
CA LEU A 197 -1.44 -17.89 -4.51
C LEU A 197 -1.59 -18.04 -6.02
N TYR A 198 -0.72 -17.41 -6.82
CA TYR A 198 -0.81 -17.46 -8.28
C TYR A 198 0.32 -18.29 -8.89
N VAL A 199 1.52 -18.25 -8.31
CA VAL A 199 2.69 -18.98 -8.85
C VAL A 199 2.87 -20.31 -8.15
N VAL A 200 3.13 -20.30 -6.83
CA VAL A 200 3.36 -21.54 -6.06
C VAL A 200 2.13 -22.42 -6.07
N GLN A 201 0.93 -21.84 -5.88
CA GLN A 201 -0.32 -22.59 -5.96
C GLN A 201 -0.49 -23.30 -7.31
N PHE A 202 -0.18 -22.63 -8.43
CA PHE A 202 -0.26 -23.25 -9.75
C PHE A 202 0.65 -24.47 -9.87
N LEU A 203 1.89 -24.37 -9.37
CA LEU A 203 2.86 -25.47 -9.41
C LEU A 203 2.45 -26.65 -8.51
N VAL A 204 1.85 -26.38 -7.35
CA VAL A 204 1.46 -27.40 -6.37
C VAL A 204 0.03 -27.90 -6.62
N LEU A 205 -0.75 -27.26 -7.49
CA LEU A 205 -2.15 -27.61 -7.76
C LEU A 205 -2.38 -29.09 -8.12
N PRO A 206 -1.55 -29.72 -8.98
CA PRO A 206 -1.70 -31.14 -9.30
C PRO A 206 -1.55 -32.03 -8.06
N LEU A 207 -0.75 -31.62 -7.07
CA LEU A 207 -0.58 -32.34 -5.80
C LEU A 207 -1.75 -32.07 -4.85
N LEU A 208 -2.27 -30.83 -4.82
CA LEU A 208 -3.42 -30.46 -3.97
C LEU A 208 -4.73 -31.09 -4.44
N GLN A 209 -4.90 -31.32 -5.74
CA GLN A 209 -6.14 -31.88 -6.31
C GLN A 209 -6.13 -33.42 -6.39
N ARG A 210 -4.96 -34.07 -6.37
CA ARG A 210 -4.85 -35.51 -6.59
C ARG A 210 -5.26 -36.37 -5.39
N SER A 211 -5.29 -35.83 -4.17
CA SER A 211 -5.68 -36.63 -2.99
C SER A 211 -6.39 -35.81 -1.93
N SER A 212 -7.54 -36.29 -1.46
CA SER A 212 -8.27 -35.83 -0.27
C SER A 212 -7.60 -36.30 1.03
N ASN A 213 -6.28 -36.14 1.12
CA ASN A 213 -5.48 -36.54 2.28
C ASN A 213 -5.23 -35.34 3.21
N ALA A 214 -5.03 -35.59 4.50
CA ALA A 214 -4.68 -34.55 5.49
C ALA A 214 -3.48 -33.69 5.06
N LEU A 215 -2.54 -34.26 4.29
CA LEU A 215 -1.39 -33.55 3.73
C LEU A 215 -1.78 -32.48 2.70
N ALA A 216 -2.77 -32.74 1.84
CA ALA A 216 -3.23 -31.76 0.86
C ALA A 216 -3.97 -30.59 1.55
N THR A 217 -4.78 -30.89 2.57
CA THR A 217 -5.40 -29.88 3.43
C THR A 217 -4.35 -29.05 4.16
N PHE A 218 -3.33 -29.71 4.73
CA PHE A 218 -2.22 -29.03 5.41
C PHE A 218 -1.46 -28.11 4.47
N LEU A 219 -1.01 -28.59 3.31
CA LEU A 219 -0.25 -27.79 2.35
C LEU A 219 -1.09 -26.64 1.79
N GLY A 220 -2.35 -26.88 1.39
CA GLY A 220 -3.24 -25.85 0.87
C GLY A 220 -3.51 -24.76 1.90
N ASN A 221 -3.91 -25.12 3.12
CA ASN A 221 -4.21 -24.13 4.15
C ASN A 221 -2.95 -23.38 4.61
N THR A 222 -1.79 -24.05 4.66
CA THR A 222 -0.51 -23.41 4.98
C THR A 222 -0.10 -22.41 3.90
N LEU A 223 -0.37 -22.71 2.62
CA LEU A 223 -0.11 -21.78 1.51
C LEU A 223 -0.97 -20.51 1.61
N TYR A 224 -2.24 -20.63 1.97
CA TYR A 224 -3.11 -19.47 2.19
C TYR A 224 -2.72 -18.69 3.45
N LEU A 225 -2.41 -19.39 4.55
CA LEU A 225 -1.94 -18.76 5.78
C LEU A 225 -0.64 -17.98 5.52
N SER A 226 0.33 -18.56 4.81
CA SER A 226 1.59 -17.90 4.50
C SER A 226 1.37 -16.69 3.61
N ALA A 227 0.54 -16.78 2.57
CA ALA A 227 0.21 -15.65 1.70
C ALA A 227 -0.36 -14.45 2.48
N VAL A 228 -1.37 -14.69 3.33
CA VAL A 228 -2.01 -13.61 4.11
C VAL A 228 -1.09 -13.10 5.23
N THR A 229 -0.27 -13.97 5.82
CA THR A 229 0.75 -13.58 6.80
C THR A 229 1.77 -12.63 6.18
N TYR A 230 2.30 -12.95 4.99
CA TYR A 230 3.21 -12.07 4.28
C TYR A 230 2.54 -10.76 3.90
N TYR A 231 1.31 -10.79 3.38
CA TYR A 231 0.56 -9.58 3.07
C TYR A 231 0.46 -8.66 4.30
N THR A 232 -0.01 -9.19 5.43
CA THR A 232 -0.19 -8.47 6.68
C THR A 232 1.15 -7.94 7.23
N TYR A 233 2.21 -8.74 7.14
CA TYR A 233 3.55 -8.36 7.60
C TYR A 233 4.15 -7.20 6.78
N ILE A 234 4.02 -7.23 5.45
CA ILE A 234 4.49 -6.14 4.58
C ILE A 234 3.66 -4.88 4.81
N THR A 235 2.35 -5.00 4.97
CA THR A 235 1.48 -3.87 5.34
C THR A 235 1.90 -3.26 6.68
N PHE A 236 2.18 -4.07 7.70
CA PHE A 236 2.71 -3.61 8.99
C PHE A 236 4.04 -2.88 8.82
N LEU A 237 5.01 -3.45 8.09
CA LEU A 237 6.31 -2.83 7.85
C LEU A 237 6.19 -1.47 7.14
N GLY A 238 5.23 -1.34 6.22
CA GLY A 238 4.89 -0.07 5.57
C GLY A 238 4.46 0.98 6.57
N TYR A 239 3.36 0.75 7.26
CA TYR A 239 2.86 1.75 8.20
C TYR A 239 3.79 1.98 9.40
N ASN A 240 4.59 0.99 9.80
CA ASN A 240 5.59 1.14 10.85
C ASN A 240 6.80 2.01 10.45
N ALA A 241 7.00 2.29 9.15
CA ALA A 241 8.02 3.23 8.69
C ALA A 241 7.63 4.70 8.95
N LEU A 242 6.34 4.97 9.23
CA LEU A 242 5.81 6.31 9.45
C LEU A 242 5.98 6.71 10.92
N PRO A 243 6.77 7.74 11.24
CA PRO A 243 7.11 8.10 12.62
C PRO A 243 5.95 8.70 13.41
N PHE A 244 4.89 9.15 12.73
CA PHE A 244 3.71 9.74 13.37
C PHE A 244 2.64 8.71 13.76
N LEU A 245 2.77 7.46 13.33
CA LEU A 245 1.87 6.37 13.72
C LEU A 245 2.39 5.65 14.96
N HIS A 246 1.50 5.37 15.90
CA HIS A 246 1.82 4.73 17.18
C HIS A 246 1.13 3.36 17.27
N ASN A 247 1.72 2.43 18.02
CA ASN A 247 1.17 1.10 18.27
C ASN A 247 0.78 0.32 17.00
N THR A 248 1.54 0.50 15.92
CA THR A 248 1.34 -0.18 14.63
C THR A 248 1.46 -1.71 14.75
N GLU A 249 2.06 -2.22 15.82
CA GLU A 249 2.15 -3.66 16.15
C GLU A 249 0.79 -4.36 16.14
N LEU A 250 -0.31 -3.65 16.44
CA LEU A 250 -1.66 -4.23 16.39
C LEU A 250 -2.10 -4.60 14.96
N LEU A 251 -1.46 -4.07 13.92
CA LEU A 251 -1.69 -4.51 12.54
C LEU A 251 -1.29 -5.98 12.32
N LEU A 252 -0.51 -6.59 13.22
CA LEU A 252 -0.15 -8.00 13.17
C LEU A 252 -1.20 -8.91 13.80
N LEU A 253 -2.19 -8.38 14.53
CA LEU A 253 -3.22 -9.19 15.20
C LEU A 253 -4.00 -10.13 14.25
N PRO A 254 -4.35 -9.74 13.00
CA PRO A 254 -4.99 -10.66 12.07
C PRO A 254 -4.20 -11.95 11.84
N ILE A 255 -2.86 -11.92 11.92
CA ILE A 255 -2.02 -13.12 11.74
C ILE A 255 -2.33 -14.15 12.84
N LEU A 256 -2.49 -13.70 14.09
CA LEU A 256 -2.82 -14.59 15.20
C LEU A 256 -4.20 -15.22 15.02
N ALA A 257 -5.20 -14.42 14.65
CA ALA A 257 -6.55 -14.92 14.37
C ALA A 257 -6.53 -15.95 13.23
N LEU A 258 -5.81 -15.66 12.15
CA LEU A 258 -5.66 -16.56 11.00
C LEU A 258 -4.90 -17.84 11.36
N ALA A 259 -3.89 -17.78 12.22
CA ALA A 259 -3.17 -18.96 12.69
C ALA A 259 -4.08 -19.89 13.52
N VAL A 260 -4.96 -19.30 14.35
CA VAL A 260 -5.99 -20.08 15.09
C VAL A 260 -6.99 -20.70 14.12
N LEU A 261 -7.52 -19.92 13.16
CA LEU A 261 -8.44 -20.45 12.15
C LEU A 261 -7.80 -21.55 11.31
N TRP A 262 -6.51 -21.40 10.96
CA TRP A 262 -5.74 -22.44 10.29
C TRP A 262 -5.65 -23.71 11.15
N LEU A 263 -5.33 -23.61 12.44
CA LEU A 263 -5.27 -24.78 13.32
C LEU A 263 -6.62 -25.49 13.42
N VAL A 264 -7.71 -24.72 13.60
CA VAL A 264 -9.08 -25.25 13.62
C VAL A 264 -9.41 -25.94 12.29
N SER A 265 -9.05 -25.34 11.16
CA SER A 265 -9.29 -25.93 9.83
C SER A 265 -8.61 -27.29 9.66
N LEU A 266 -7.40 -27.47 10.21
CA LEU A 266 -6.70 -28.76 10.16
C LEU A 266 -7.38 -29.82 11.01
N ILE A 267 -7.83 -29.47 12.22
CA ILE A 267 -8.53 -30.38 13.13
C ILE A 267 -9.87 -30.82 12.53
N CYS A 268 -10.60 -29.88 11.92
CA CYS A 268 -11.87 -30.16 11.26
C CYS A 268 -11.72 -30.83 9.88
N GLY A 269 -10.50 -31.00 9.37
CA GLY A 269 -10.24 -31.55 8.03
C GLY A 269 -10.72 -30.65 6.88
N TRP A 270 -10.95 -29.36 7.13
CA TRP A 270 -11.47 -28.40 6.16
C TRP A 270 -10.34 -27.78 5.34
N GLY A 271 -10.35 -27.95 4.01
CA GLY A 271 -9.31 -27.47 3.10
C GLY A 271 -9.80 -26.43 2.11
N ILE A 272 -9.16 -25.26 2.08
CA ILE A 272 -9.55 -24.12 1.21
C ILE A 272 -9.45 -24.47 -0.29
N VAL A 273 -8.38 -25.20 -0.66
CA VAL A 273 -8.14 -25.59 -2.07
C VAL A 273 -8.85 -26.90 -2.42
N ALA A 274 -8.86 -27.87 -1.50
CA ALA A 274 -9.43 -29.20 -1.73
C ALA A 274 -10.93 -29.17 -2.01
N GLN A 275 -11.66 -28.19 -1.46
CA GLN A 275 -13.09 -28.01 -1.69
C GLN A 275 -13.41 -27.10 -2.89
N GLY A 276 -12.44 -26.77 -3.74
CA GLY A 276 -12.64 -25.98 -4.96
C GLY A 276 -12.76 -24.47 -4.75
N HIS A 277 -13.20 -24.01 -3.58
CA HIS A 277 -13.44 -22.59 -3.26
C HIS A 277 -12.21 -21.68 -3.51
N GLY A 278 -11.00 -22.15 -3.24
CA GLY A 278 -9.79 -21.36 -3.46
C GLY A 278 -9.46 -21.09 -4.93
N VAL A 279 -9.77 -22.05 -5.82
CA VAL A 279 -9.52 -21.94 -7.27
C VAL A 279 -10.69 -21.27 -7.97
N GLU A 280 -11.93 -21.56 -7.55
CA GLU A 280 -13.14 -20.88 -8.04
C GLU A 280 -13.06 -19.35 -7.86
N GLY A 281 -12.53 -18.90 -6.72
CA GLY A 281 -12.31 -17.47 -6.47
C GLY A 281 -11.32 -16.81 -7.43
N LEU A 282 -10.39 -17.58 -8.01
CA LEU A 282 -9.42 -17.09 -9.01
C LEU A 282 -10.07 -16.91 -10.39
N PHE A 283 -11.04 -17.75 -10.73
CA PHE A 283 -11.80 -17.67 -11.98
C PHE A 283 -13.11 -16.89 -11.83
N TRP A 284 -13.32 -16.22 -10.68
CA TRP A 284 -14.57 -15.53 -10.43
C TRP A 284 -14.80 -14.42 -11.46
N GLY A 285 -15.77 -14.66 -12.34
CA GLY A 285 -16.09 -13.76 -13.43
C GLY A 285 -15.25 -13.92 -14.70
N ALA A 286 -14.47 -15.00 -14.87
CA ALA A 286 -13.77 -15.36 -16.13
C ALA A 286 -14.66 -16.15 -17.10
#